data_AF-A0AAV4P7X4-F1
#
_entry.id   AF-A0AAV4P7X4-F1
#
_cell.length_a   1.000
_cell.length_b   1.000
_cell.length_c   1.000
_cell.angle_alpha   90.00
_cell.angle_beta   90.00
_cell.angle_gamma   90.00
#
_symmetry.space_group_name_H-M   'P 1'
#
loop_
_entity.id
_entity.type
_entity.pdbx_description
1 polymer ?
#
loop_
_entity_poly.entity_id
_entity_poly.type
_entity_poly.pdbx_seq_one_letter_code
_entity_poly.pdbx_strand_id
1 'polypeptide(L)'
;MTLDSTIKKNKKKPKPPKKTKTNGGSPGRCRRCCGRFTAFLFSHVGLCALVIGYSIMGAFAFRALEAPYEEQKASQVGNLRQETVKRLWEITDKLNVLYKDNWTELVEAEVRRFQKELIVAVKEGYDGKEGPNQQWSFSGAFLYSLTVITTIGEYPLLRITLHLCE
;
A
#
# COMPACT_ATOMS: atom_id res chain seq x y z
N MET A 1 -90.54 36.92 -21.73
CA MET A 1 -91.11 37.28 -20.42
C MET A 1 -92.02 36.16 -19.96
N THR A 2 -91.53 35.32 -19.05
CA THR A 2 -92.29 34.64 -17.97
C THR A 2 -91.29 33.83 -17.14
N LEU A 3 -91.19 34.21 -15.87
CA LEU A 3 -90.54 33.48 -14.78
C LEU A 3 -91.61 32.62 -14.09
N ASP A 4 -91.29 31.38 -13.73
CA ASP A 4 -91.81 30.72 -12.50
C ASP A 4 -90.88 29.52 -12.19
N SER A 5 -89.98 29.56 -11.18
CA SER A 5 -90.17 29.16 -9.77
C SER A 5 -90.89 27.79 -9.63
N THR A 6 -90.46 26.75 -8.90
CA THR A 6 -89.78 26.62 -7.60
C THR A 6 -89.40 25.14 -7.40
N ILE A 7 -88.14 24.79 -7.08
CA ILE A 7 -87.83 23.68 -6.14
C ILE A 7 -86.60 24.07 -5.30
N LYS A 8 -86.85 24.49 -4.06
CA LYS A 8 -85.85 24.50 -2.98
C LYS A 8 -85.65 23.09 -2.46
N LYS A 9 -84.42 22.56 -2.44
CA LYS A 9 -84.00 21.62 -1.38
C LYS A 9 -82.57 21.91 -0.91
N ASN A 10 -82.54 22.52 0.27
CA ASN A 10 -81.46 22.63 1.22
C ASN A 10 -80.80 21.27 1.52
N LYS A 11 -79.48 21.14 1.34
CA LYS A 11 -78.67 20.12 2.03
C LYS A 11 -77.35 20.70 2.52
N LYS A 12 -77.30 20.84 3.85
CA LYS A 12 -76.14 21.01 4.74
C LYS A 12 -74.78 20.58 4.16
N LYS A 13 -73.81 21.49 4.20
CA LYS A 13 -72.37 21.17 4.14
C LYS A 13 -71.97 20.29 5.34
N PRO A 14 -71.38 19.11 5.16
CA PRO A 14 -70.74 18.37 6.25
C PRO A 14 -69.28 18.85 6.47
N LYS A 15 -68.87 18.85 7.74
CA LYS A 15 -67.59 19.34 8.28
C LYS A 15 -66.35 18.66 7.69
N PRO A 16 -65.17 19.33 7.67
CA PRO A 16 -63.91 18.71 7.32
C PRO A 16 -63.54 17.60 8.33
N PRO A 17 -62.98 16.46 7.89
CA PRO A 17 -62.52 15.42 8.79
C PRO A 17 -61.34 15.90 9.65
N LYS A 18 -61.38 15.47 10.92
CA LYS A 18 -60.46 15.81 12.02
C LYS A 18 -59.00 15.47 11.70
N LYS A 19 -58.11 16.30 12.23
CA LYS A 19 -56.65 16.11 12.31
C LYS A 19 -56.29 14.73 12.87
N THR A 20 -55.63 13.90 12.08
CA THR A 20 -54.91 12.71 12.56
C THR A 20 -53.47 13.09 12.86
N LYS A 21 -53.02 12.68 14.05
CA LYS A 21 -51.76 13.06 14.67
C LYS A 21 -50.53 12.68 13.82
N THR A 22 -49.56 13.58 13.89
CA THR A 22 -48.12 13.36 13.76
C THR A 22 -47.68 11.91 14.00
N ASN A 23 -47.00 11.33 13.01
CA ASN A 23 -45.86 10.44 13.24
C ASN A 23 -44.71 10.95 12.37
N GLY A 24 -44.03 11.96 12.88
CA GLY A 24 -42.69 12.30 12.45
C GLY A 24 -41.76 11.15 12.81
N GLY A 25 -41.69 10.15 11.93
CA GLY A 25 -40.60 9.20 11.91
C GLY A 25 -39.35 9.95 11.48
N SER A 26 -38.61 10.48 12.44
CA SER A 26 -37.28 11.04 12.21
C SER A 26 -36.48 10.03 11.39
N PRO A 27 -35.97 10.36 10.19
CA PRO A 27 -34.91 9.54 9.62
C PRO A 27 -33.77 9.62 10.63
N GLY A 28 -33.49 8.49 11.28
CA GLY A 28 -32.55 8.41 12.39
C GLY A 28 -31.29 9.20 12.07
N ARG A 29 -30.79 9.97 13.04
CA ARG A 29 -29.57 10.80 12.89
C ARG A 29 -28.41 10.01 12.26
N CYS A 30 -28.37 8.70 12.48
CA CYS A 30 -27.46 7.73 11.85
C CYS A 30 -27.53 7.72 10.30
N ARG A 31 -28.72 7.82 9.69
CA ARG A 31 -28.91 7.81 8.23
C ARG A 31 -28.43 9.10 7.55
N ARG A 32 -28.38 10.22 8.29
CA ARG A 32 -27.92 11.52 7.78
C ARG A 32 -26.40 11.64 7.81
N CYS A 33 -25.74 11.03 8.80
CA CYS A 33 -24.28 10.89 8.86
C CYS A 33 -23.78 9.89 7.81
N CYS A 34 -24.40 8.72 7.70
CA CYS A 34 -24.07 7.77 6.63
C CYS A 34 -24.39 8.35 5.25
N GLY A 35 -25.50 9.07 5.06
CA GLY A 35 -25.84 9.69 3.77
C GLY A 35 -24.88 10.79 3.32
N ARG A 36 -24.34 11.58 4.27
CA ARG A 36 -23.29 12.58 3.97
C ARG A 36 -21.94 11.92 3.70
N PHE A 37 -21.59 10.89 4.46
CA PHE A 37 -20.36 10.14 4.26
C PHE A 37 -20.39 9.37 2.94
N THR A 38 -21.50 8.71 2.60
CA THR A 38 -21.68 8.05 1.30
C THR A 38 -21.73 9.06 0.16
N ALA A 39 -22.37 10.23 0.32
CA ALA A 39 -22.33 11.27 -0.70
C ALA A 39 -20.92 11.85 -0.92
N PHE A 40 -20.11 11.95 0.14
CA PHE A 40 -18.69 12.31 0.03
C PHE A 40 -17.88 11.21 -0.66
N LEU A 41 -18.01 9.95 -0.23
CA LEU A 41 -17.32 8.79 -0.82
C LEU A 41 -17.70 8.54 -2.29
N PHE A 42 -18.91 8.91 -2.71
CA PHE A 42 -19.39 8.79 -4.10
C PHE A 42 -19.01 10.00 -4.98
N SER A 43 -18.45 11.05 -4.39
CA SER A 43 -17.82 12.13 -5.16
C SER A 43 -16.43 11.70 -5.62
N HIS A 44 -15.97 12.26 -6.76
CA HIS A 44 -14.60 12.07 -7.24
C HIS A 44 -13.56 12.44 -6.15
N VAL A 45 -13.88 13.39 -5.27
CA VAL A 45 -13.00 13.86 -4.20
C VAL A 45 -12.91 12.86 -3.05
N GLY A 46 -14.02 12.27 -2.61
CA GLY A 46 -14.00 11.31 -1.50
C GLY A 46 -13.44 9.95 -1.90
N LEU A 47 -13.65 9.52 -3.14
CA LEU A 47 -12.97 8.35 -3.69
C LEU A 47 -11.44 8.56 -3.68
N CYS A 48 -10.95 9.71 -4.16
CA CYS A 48 -9.52 10.05 -4.11
C CYS A 48 -8.97 10.06 -2.68
N ALA A 49 -9.68 10.67 -1.73
CA ALA A 49 -9.24 10.74 -0.34
C ALA A 49 -9.19 9.34 0.33
N LEU A 50 -10.18 8.49 0.06
CA LEU A 50 -10.22 7.11 0.56
C LEU A 50 -9.03 6.30 0.04
N VAL A 51 -8.73 6.43 -1.25
CA VAL A 51 -7.61 5.75 -1.91
C VAL A 51 -6.28 6.20 -1.28
N ILE A 52 -6.06 7.51 -1.11
CA ILE A 52 -4.85 8.04 -0.46
C ILE A 52 -4.74 7.51 0.98
N GLY A 53 -5.83 7.55 1.75
CA GLY A 53 -5.85 7.02 3.12
C GLY A 53 -5.52 5.52 3.18
N TYR A 54 -6.10 4.73 2.26
CA TYR A 54 -5.81 3.31 2.15
C TYR A 54 -4.36 3.04 1.74
N SER A 55 -3.79 3.83 0.82
CA SER A 55 -2.37 3.75 0.44
C SER A 55 -1.43 4.08 1.59
N ILE A 56 -1.76 5.09 2.41
CA ILE A 56 -0.97 5.44 3.61
C ILE A 56 -1.02 4.30 4.63
N MET A 57 -2.21 3.73 4.90
CA MET A 57 -2.34 2.56 5.78
C MET A 57 -1.55 1.36 5.24
N GLY A 58 -1.61 1.10 3.93
CA GLY A 58 -0.82 0.06 3.27
C GLY A 58 0.69 0.29 3.43
N ALA A 59 1.17 1.53 3.27
CA ALA A 59 2.58 1.87 3.45
C ALA A 59 3.06 1.62 4.89
N PHE A 60 2.25 1.95 5.90
CA PHE A 60 2.58 1.63 7.29
C PHE A 60 2.57 0.12 7.55
N ALA A 61 1.59 -0.60 7.00
CA ALA A 61 1.49 -2.05 7.15
C ALA A 61 2.69 -2.77 6.54
N PHE A 62 3.05 -2.46 5.28
CA PHE A 62 4.21 -3.05 4.63
C PHE A 62 5.51 -2.69 5.34
N ARG A 63 5.67 -1.43 5.78
CA ARG A 63 6.85 -1.04 6.57
C ARG A 63 6.95 -1.82 7.87
N ALA A 64 5.84 -2.03 8.58
CA ALA A 64 5.87 -2.78 9.84
C ALA A 64 6.19 -4.27 9.64
N LEU A 65 5.76 -4.85 8.51
CA LEU A 65 5.98 -6.26 8.20
C LEU A 65 7.39 -6.53 7.64
N GLU A 66 7.88 -5.68 6.74
CA GLU A 66 9.13 -5.91 6.00
C GLU A 66 10.37 -5.34 6.70
N ALA A 67 10.24 -4.25 7.48
CA ALA A 67 11.38 -3.65 8.17
C ALA A 67 12.20 -4.61 9.06
N PRO A 68 11.59 -5.48 9.90
CA PRO A 68 12.38 -6.42 10.71
C PRO A 68 13.15 -7.44 9.85
N TYR A 69 12.59 -7.80 8.70
CA TYR A 69 13.20 -8.77 7.78
C TYR A 69 14.35 -8.14 6.98
N GLU A 70 14.20 -6.89 6.53
CA GLU A 70 15.30 -6.10 5.93
C GLU A 70 16.46 -5.91 6.92
N GLU A 71 16.16 -5.53 8.18
CA GLU A 71 17.18 -5.34 9.21
C GLU A 71 17.92 -6.64 9.54
N GLN A 72 17.19 -7.75 9.64
CA GLN A 72 17.79 -9.06 9.90
C GLN A 72 18.74 -9.48 8.77
N LYS A 73 18.36 -9.30 7.50
CA LYS A 73 19.22 -9.59 6.35
C LYS A 73 20.47 -8.71 6.32
N ALA A 74 20.29 -7.40 6.54
CA ALA A 74 21.40 -6.47 6.58
C ALA A 74 22.39 -6.82 7.71
N SER A 75 21.86 -7.18 8.89
CA SER A 75 22.67 -7.66 10.01
C SER A 75 23.38 -8.98 9.69
N GLN A 76 22.70 -9.95 9.07
CA GLN A 76 23.31 -11.23 8.66
C GLN A 76 24.47 -11.02 7.69
N VAL A 77 24.28 -10.22 6.64
CA VAL A 77 25.36 -9.92 5.68
C VAL A 77 26.48 -9.11 6.33
N GLY A 78 26.14 -8.19 7.23
CA GLY A 78 27.11 -7.46 8.04
C GLY A 78 27.98 -8.39 8.89
N ASN A 79 27.37 -9.35 9.58
CA ASN A 79 28.06 -10.36 10.39
C ASN A 79 28.94 -11.27 9.52
N LEU A 80 28.43 -11.72 8.37
CA LEU A 80 29.18 -12.52 7.40
C LEU A 80 30.44 -11.78 6.96
N ARG A 81 30.33 -10.49 6.62
CA ARG A 81 31.49 -9.65 6.26
C ARG A 81 32.51 -9.59 7.39
N GLN A 82 32.07 -9.35 8.62
CA GLN A 82 32.96 -9.28 9.78
C GLN A 82 33.64 -10.62 10.06
N GLU A 83 32.93 -11.73 9.92
CA GLU A 83 33.49 -13.07 10.10
C GLU A 83 34.55 -13.37 9.04
N THR A 84 34.30 -13.04 7.77
CA THR A 84 35.28 -13.17 6.70
C THR A 84 36.53 -12.34 6.98
N VAL A 85 36.38 -11.07 7.37
CA VAL A 85 37.53 -10.21 7.75
C VAL A 85 38.32 -10.82 8.91
N LYS A 86 37.63 -11.34 9.94
CA LYS A 86 38.28 -12.01 11.07
C LYS A 86 39.05 -13.26 10.63
N ARG A 87 38.46 -14.09 9.75
CA ARG A 87 39.14 -15.28 9.21
C ARG A 87 40.35 -14.92 8.37
N LEU A 88 40.27 -13.87 7.54
CA LEU A 88 41.42 -13.35 6.79
C LEU A 88 42.54 -12.88 7.74
N TRP A 89 42.18 -12.20 8.83
CA TRP A 89 43.13 -11.81 9.86
C TRP A 89 43.79 -13.02 10.52
N GLU A 90 43.01 -14.04 10.91
CA GLU A 90 43.53 -15.28 11.49
C GLU A 90 44.45 -16.06 10.53
N ILE A 91 44.15 -16.08 9.22
CA ILE A 91 45.04 -16.69 8.22
C ILE A 91 46.37 -15.94 8.19
N THR A 92 46.33 -14.60 8.23
CA THR A 92 47.53 -13.76 8.20
C THR A 92 48.36 -13.93 9.48
N ASP A 93 47.71 -14.05 10.63
CA ASP A 93 48.35 -14.22 11.95
C ASP A 93 48.99 -15.61 12.14
N LYS A 94 48.35 -16.67 11.61
CA LYS A 94 48.84 -18.06 11.76
C LYS A 94 50.02 -18.41 10.85
N LEU A 95 50.26 -17.65 9.77
CA LEU A 95 51.40 -17.88 8.89
C LEU A 95 52.64 -17.14 9.41
N ASN A 96 53.48 -17.82 10.20
CA ASN A 96 54.75 -17.30 10.73
C ASN A 96 55.71 -16.81 9.61
N VAL A 97 55.56 -17.32 8.38
CA VAL A 97 56.15 -16.77 7.14
C VAL A 97 55.07 -16.78 6.05
N LEU A 98 54.75 -15.60 5.51
CA LEU A 98 53.67 -15.40 4.55
C LEU A 98 54.12 -15.82 3.13
N TYR A 99 54.02 -17.11 2.82
CA TYR A 99 54.22 -17.59 1.44
C TYR A 99 53.05 -17.17 0.57
N LYS A 100 53.32 -16.34 -0.45
CA LYS A 100 52.32 -15.73 -1.32
C LYS A 100 51.34 -16.76 -1.90
N ASP A 101 51.81 -17.87 -2.43
CA ASP A 101 50.96 -18.83 -3.13
C ASP A 101 49.98 -19.53 -2.17
N ASN A 102 50.47 -20.01 -1.02
CA ASN A 102 49.63 -20.65 0.01
C ASN A 102 48.66 -19.65 0.64
N TRP A 103 49.12 -18.42 0.94
CA TRP A 103 48.24 -17.38 1.46
C TRP A 103 47.14 -17.01 0.46
N THR A 104 47.49 -16.84 -0.81
CA THR A 104 46.53 -16.46 -1.86
C THR A 104 45.48 -17.55 -2.04
N GLU A 105 45.86 -18.83 -2.02
CA GLU A 105 44.93 -19.96 -2.09
C GLU A 105 43.94 -19.96 -0.92
N LEU A 106 44.43 -19.79 0.32
CA LEU A 106 43.58 -19.75 1.52
C LEU A 106 42.62 -18.56 1.53
N VAL A 107 43.11 -17.37 1.15
CA VAL A 107 42.27 -16.17 1.07
C VAL A 107 41.26 -16.27 -0.06
N GLU A 108 41.66 -16.78 -1.22
CA GLU A 108 40.74 -16.98 -2.35
C GLU A 108 39.61 -17.96 -1.98
N ALA A 109 39.92 -19.04 -1.27
CA ALA A 109 38.91 -19.98 -0.78
C ALA A 109 37.91 -19.31 0.17
N GLU A 110 38.37 -18.48 1.11
CA GLU A 110 37.52 -17.77 2.07
C GLU A 110 36.68 -16.68 1.38
N VAL A 111 37.26 -15.93 0.45
CA VAL A 111 36.53 -14.93 -0.35
C VAL A 111 35.47 -15.59 -1.23
N ARG A 112 35.79 -16.74 -1.87
CA ARG A 112 34.81 -17.51 -2.65
C ARG A 112 33.66 -18.01 -1.77
N ARG A 113 33.91 -18.37 -0.51
CA ARG A 113 32.87 -18.75 0.44
C ARG A 113 31.96 -17.55 0.76
N PHE A 114 32.54 -16.40 1.12
CA PHE A 114 31.80 -15.17 1.35
C PHE A 114 30.91 -14.81 0.15
N GLN A 115 31.45 -14.88 -1.06
CA GLN A 115 30.70 -14.59 -2.29
C GLN A 115 29.49 -15.51 -2.48
N LYS A 116 29.64 -16.81 -2.20
CA LYS A 116 28.52 -17.77 -2.29
C LYS A 116 27.40 -17.42 -1.33
N GLU A 117 27.73 -17.14 -0.07
CA GLU A 117 26.74 -16.78 0.95
C GLU A 117 26.11 -15.42 0.66
N LEU A 118 26.88 -14.45 0.15
CA LEU A 118 26.37 -13.15 -0.28
C LEU A 118 25.39 -13.26 -1.46
N ILE A 119 25.69 -14.10 -2.46
CA ILE A 119 24.80 -14.32 -3.61
C ILE A 119 23.46 -14.90 -3.15
N VAL A 120 23.47 -15.80 -2.16
CA VAL A 120 22.24 -16.33 -1.57
C VAL A 120 21.46 -15.22 -0.88
N ALA A 121 22.11 -14.40 -0.05
CA ALA A 121 21.44 -13.26 0.60
C ALA A 121 20.84 -12.27 -0.40
N VAL A 122 21.53 -11.98 -1.52
CA VAL A 122 21.02 -11.11 -2.59
C VAL A 122 19.80 -11.72 -3.28
N LYS A 123 19.83 -13.04 -3.56
CA LYS A 123 18.67 -13.74 -4.13
C LYS A 123 17.45 -13.70 -3.22
N GLU A 124 17.68 -13.74 -1.91
CA GLU A 124 16.61 -13.61 -0.92
C GLU A 124 16.09 -12.17 -0.82
N GLY A 125 16.74 -11.17 -1.42
CA GLY A 125 16.28 -9.77 -1.42
C GLY A 125 17.11 -8.82 -0.56
N TYR A 126 18.38 -9.14 -0.30
CA TYR A 126 19.34 -8.18 0.23
C TYR A 126 19.74 -7.18 -0.87
N ASP A 127 19.53 -5.88 -0.64
CA ASP A 127 19.74 -4.80 -1.62
C ASP A 127 21.11 -4.09 -1.50
N GLY A 128 21.96 -4.52 -0.56
CA GLY A 128 23.31 -3.98 -0.37
C GLY A 128 23.36 -2.60 0.32
N LYS A 129 22.23 -2.06 0.79
CA LYS A 129 22.20 -0.76 1.46
C LYS A 129 22.29 -0.91 2.97
N GLU A 130 23.43 -0.52 3.53
CA GLU A 130 23.60 -0.36 4.97
C GLU A 130 23.14 1.07 5.34
N GLY A 131 21.98 1.22 6.02
CA GLY A 131 21.53 2.51 6.56
C GLY A 131 20.06 2.88 6.32
N PRO A 132 19.64 4.12 6.64
CA PRO A 132 18.23 4.55 6.64
C PRO A 132 17.59 4.67 5.24
N ASN A 133 18.33 4.39 4.18
CA ASN A 133 17.82 4.36 2.81
C ASN A 133 17.09 3.03 2.53
N GLN A 134 16.00 2.80 3.25
CA GLN A 134 15.09 1.66 3.03
C GLN A 134 14.49 1.76 1.63
N GLN A 135 14.39 0.62 0.94
CA GLN A 135 13.81 0.51 -0.40
C GLN A 135 12.36 1.05 -0.43
N TRP A 136 11.67 0.99 0.72
CA TRP A 136 10.31 1.50 0.92
C TRP A 136 10.28 2.81 1.72
N SER A 137 10.80 3.89 1.14
CA SER A 137 10.51 5.23 1.66
C SER A 137 9.02 5.57 1.48
N PHE A 138 8.45 6.39 2.37
CA PHE A 138 7.03 6.82 2.29
C PHE A 138 6.67 7.37 0.90
N SER A 139 7.54 8.22 0.35
CA SER A 139 7.41 8.76 -1.00
C SER A 139 7.48 7.68 -2.09
N GLY A 140 8.34 6.66 -1.93
CA GLY A 140 8.45 5.55 -2.88
C GLY A 140 7.21 4.65 -2.88
N ALA A 141 6.71 4.27 -1.69
CA ALA A 141 5.51 3.45 -1.55
C ALA A 141 4.23 4.19 -2.03
N PHE A 142 4.16 5.51 -1.80
CA PHE A 142 3.08 6.36 -2.32
C PHE A 142 3.11 6.44 -3.84
N LEU A 143 4.27 6.70 -4.44
CA LEU A 143 4.42 6.76 -5.89
C LEU A 143 4.15 5.40 -6.55
N TYR A 144 4.57 4.30 -5.93
CA TYR A 144 4.25 2.94 -6.41
C TYR A 144 2.75 2.64 -6.35
N SER A 145 2.08 3.02 -5.25
CA SER A 145 0.63 2.88 -5.15
C SER A 145 -0.08 3.69 -6.25
N LEU A 146 0.40 4.91 -6.51
CA LEU A 146 -0.13 5.78 -7.56
C LEU A 146 0.03 5.15 -8.95
N THR A 147 1.19 4.59 -9.30
CA THR A 147 1.42 3.97 -10.61
C THR A 147 0.59 2.72 -10.86
N VAL A 148 0.29 1.94 -9.81
CA VAL A 148 -0.63 0.78 -9.88
C VAL A 148 -2.07 1.24 -10.11
N ILE A 149 -2.54 2.26 -9.40
CA ILE A 149 -3.90 2.80 -9.54
C ILE A 149 -4.11 3.47 -10.90
N THR A 150 -3.12 4.24 -11.37
CA THR A 150 -3.17 4.87 -12.69
C THR A 150 -2.81 3.90 -13.82
N THR A 151 -2.59 2.63 -13.49
CA THR A 151 -2.15 1.51 -14.35
C THR A 151 -0.89 1.77 -15.17
N ILE A 152 -0.15 2.85 -14.90
CA ILE A 152 1.04 3.27 -15.66
C ILE A 152 2.15 2.19 -15.60
N GLY A 153 2.20 1.39 -14.52
CA GLY A 153 3.26 0.39 -14.29
C GLY A 153 3.22 -0.89 -15.14
N GLU A 154 2.08 -1.23 -15.76
CA GLU A 154 1.90 -2.49 -16.51
C GLU A 154 2.17 -2.36 -18.03
N TYR A 155 2.36 -1.14 -18.56
CA TYR A 155 2.34 -0.90 -20.01
C TYR A 155 3.67 -0.79 -20.77
N PRO A 156 4.88 -0.88 -20.18
CA PRO A 156 6.07 -1.01 -21.02
C PRO A 156 6.10 -2.33 -21.81
N LEU A 157 5.47 -3.40 -21.31
CA LEU A 157 5.49 -4.71 -21.98
C LEU A 157 4.34 -4.94 -22.98
N LEU A 158 3.17 -4.29 -22.82
CA LEU A 158 2.07 -4.47 -23.78
C LEU A 158 2.27 -3.66 -25.08
N ARG A 159 3.12 -2.62 -25.08
CA ARG A 159 3.48 -1.87 -26.30
C ARG A 159 4.51 -2.57 -27.18
N ILE A 160 5.37 -3.43 -26.63
CA ILE A 160 6.41 -4.13 -27.42
C ILE A 160 5.81 -5.32 -28.17
N THR A 161 4.79 -5.97 -27.61
CA THR A 161 4.10 -7.11 -28.27
C THR A 161 3.24 -6.68 -29.47
N LEU A 162 2.68 -5.46 -29.47
CA LEU A 162 1.91 -4.95 -30.62
C LEU A 162 2.80 -4.49 -31.79
N HIS A 163 4.04 -4.06 -31.53
CA HIS A 163 4.97 -3.63 -32.59
C HIS A 163 5.71 -4.80 -33.27
N LEU A 164 5.57 -6.02 -32.77
CA LEU A 164 6.05 -7.26 -33.40
C LEU A 164 4.94 -7.99 -34.18
N CYS A 165 3.73 -7.43 -34.22
CA CYS A 165 2.57 -7.96 -34.94
C CYS A 165 2.08 -6.96 -36.02
N GLU A 166 3.01 -6.18 -36.59
CA GLU A 166 2.84 -5.45 -37.85
C GLU A 166 4.09 -5.64 -38.72
#